data_AF-A0A3D4S184-F1
#
_entry.id   AF-A0A3D4S184-F1
#
_cell.length_a   1.000
_cell.length_b   1.000
_cell.length_c   1.000
_cell.angle_alpha   90.00
_cell.angle_beta   90.00
_cell.angle_gamma   90.00
#
_symmetry.space_group_name_H-M   'P 1'
#
loop_
_entity.id
_entity.type
_entity.pdbx_description
1 polymer ?
#
loop_
_entity_poly.entity_id
_entity_poly.type
_entity_poly.pdbx_seq_one_letter_code
_entity_poly.pdbx_strand_id
1 'polypeptide(L)' 'MNIAILKTGLFPDAETVTKALEQLADSAPAVIHDTTDTNLTDAHWDRILDDLLIADRVIVI' A
#
# COMPACT_ATOMS: atom_id res chain seq x y z
N MET A 1 6.19 -12.31 -5.88
CA MET A 1 6.63 -11.20 -5.01
C MET A 1 5.41 -10.34 -4.76
N ASN A 2 4.81 -10.49 -3.58
CA ASN A 2 3.64 -9.72 -3.15
C ASN A 2 4.11 -8.41 -2.53
N ILE A 3 3.65 -7.29 -3.06
CA ILE A 3 4.01 -5.97 -2.55
C ILE A 3 2.78 -5.34 -1.89
N ALA A 4 2.90 -4.96 -0.62
CA ALA A 4 1.89 -4.15 0.06
C ALA A 4 2.37 -2.69 0.09
N ILE A 5 1.51 -1.78 -0.35
CA ILE A 5 1.75 -0.34 -0.35
C ILE A 5 0.79 0.30 0.65
N LEU A 6 1.35 0.93 1.68
CA LEU A 6 0.59 1.69 2.67
C LEU A 6 0.69 3.17 2.34
N LYS A 7 -0.43 3.79 1.96
CA LYS A 7 -0.52 5.23 1.77
C LYS A 7 -1.00 5.87 3.07
N THR A 8 -0.06 6.54 3.73
CA THR A 8 -0.19 7.21 5.03
C THR A 8 -0.35 8.71 4.90
N GLY A 9 -0.02 9.27 3.73
CA GLY A 9 -0.05 10.72 3.50
C GLY A 9 1.05 11.48 4.23
N LEU A 10 2.00 10.77 4.84
CA LEU A 10 3.13 11.33 5.57
C LEU A 10 4.40 11.43 4.70
N PHE A 11 4.44 10.76 3.54
CA PHE A 11 5.62 10.75 2.69
C PHE A 11 5.70 12.02 1.83
N PRO A 12 6.82 12.77 1.89
CA PRO A 12 7.03 13.92 1.02
C PRO A 12 7.25 13.44 -0.42
N ASP A 13 6.63 14.12 -1.39
CA ASP A 13 6.70 13.75 -2.81
C ASP A 13 6.12 12.36 -3.15
N ALA A 14 4.97 12.04 -2.56
CA ALA A 14 4.24 10.80 -2.84
C ALA A 14 3.86 10.65 -4.34
N GLU A 15 3.76 11.73 -5.10
CA GLU A 15 3.39 11.70 -6.52
C GLU A 15 4.44 10.96 -7.37
N THR A 16 5.73 11.26 -7.16
CA THR A 16 6.84 10.59 -7.87
C THR A 16 6.87 9.09 -7.56
N VAL A 17 6.71 8.73 -6.29
CA VAL A 17 6.73 7.33 -5.86
C VAL A 17 5.48 6.59 -6.35
N THR A 18 4.31 7.22 -6.32
CA THR A 18 3.06 6.62 -6.85
C THR A 18 3.20 6.26 -8.32
N LYS A 19 3.75 7.16 -9.15
CA LYS A 19 4.02 6.89 -10.58
C LYS A 19 4.99 5.74 -10.79
N ALA A 20 6.03 5.63 -9.95
CA ALA A 20 6.96 4.50 -10.01
C ALA A 20 6.31 3.18 -9.57
N LEU A 21 5.39 3.22 -8.60
CA LEU A 21 4.65 2.05 -8.13
C LEU A 21 3.61 1.56 -9.15
N GLU A 22 2.97 2.47 -9.88
CA GLU A 22 2.09 2.12 -11.02
C GLU A 22 2.87 1.32 -12.08
N GLN A 23 4.09 1.75 -12.42
CA GLN A 23 4.96 1.00 -13.35
C GLN A 23 5.40 -0.35 -12.77
N LEU A 24 5.60 -0.43 -11.45
CA LEU A 24 5.99 -1.67 -10.77
C LEU A 24 4.85 -2.70 -10.78
N ALA A 25 3.59 -2.24 -10.69
CA ALA A 25 2.41 -3.08 -10.68
C ALA A 25 2.24 -3.90 -11.98
N ASP A 26 2.77 -3.41 -13.10
CA ASP A 26 2.81 -4.16 -14.38
C ASP A 26 3.73 -5.39 -14.31
N SER A 27 4.68 -5.41 -13.37
CA SER A 27 5.73 -6.44 -13.25
C SER A 27 5.58 -7.34 -12.02
N ALA A 28 4.88 -6.90 -10.99
CA ALA A 28 4.66 -7.64 -9.75
C ALA A 28 3.30 -7.28 -9.14
N PRO A 29 2.54 -8.26 -8.59
CA PRO A 29 1.28 -7.98 -7.93
C PRO A 29 1.51 -7.07 -6.71
N ALA A 30 0.88 -5.90 -6.75
CA ALA A 30 0.92 -4.91 -5.68
C ALA A 30 -0.50 -4.58 -5.21
N VAL A 31 -0.69 -4.49 -3.89
CA VAL A 31 -1.95 -4.06 -3.26
C VAL A 31 -1.71 -2.73 -2.57
N ILE A 32 -2.60 -1.76 -2.82
CA ILE A 32 -2.52 -0.42 -2.23
C ILE A 32 -3.60 -0.28 -1.18
N HIS A 33 -3.20 0.11 0.04
CA HIS A 33 -4.10 0.44 1.13
C HIS A 33 -3.96 1.91 1.49
N ASP A 34 -5.05 2.66 1.35
CA ASP A 34 -5.11 4.06 1.78
C ASP A 34 -5.49 4.14 3.26
N THR A 35 -4.49 4.34 4.11
CA THR A 35 -4.67 4.50 5.56
C THR A 35 -5.14 5.91 5.94
N THR A 36 -5.25 6.83 4.97
CA THR A 36 -5.81 8.18 5.20
C THR A 36 -7.33 8.23 5.05
N ASP A 37 -7.96 7.16 4.58
CA ASP A 37 -9.43 7.08 4.48
C ASP A 37 -10.07 7.10 5.88
N THR A 38 -10.93 8.08 6.11
CA THR A 38 -11.63 8.25 7.39
C THR A 38 -12.73 7.22 7.61
N ASN A 39 -13.05 6.38 6.63
CA ASN A 39 -14.09 5.35 6.70
C ASN A 39 -13.52 3.93 6.92
N LEU A 40 -12.25 3.82 7.32
CA LEU A 40 -11.66 2.53 7.66
C LEU A 40 -12.35 1.94 8.90
N THR A 41 -12.89 0.74 8.72
CA THR A 41 -13.52 -0.05 9.77
C THR A 41 -12.50 -1.05 10.30
N ASP A 42 -12.77 -1.66 11.46
CA ASP A 42 -11.90 -2.71 12.00
C ASP A 42 -11.69 -3.85 11.01
N ALA A 43 -12.72 -4.23 10.26
CA ALA A 43 -12.60 -5.24 9.20
C ALA A 43 -11.69 -4.82 8.03
N HIS A 44 -11.60 -3.50 7.75
CA HIS A 44 -10.63 -2.98 6.79
C HIS A 44 -9.20 -3.12 7.34
N TRP A 45 -9.01 -2.82 8.63
CA TRP A 45 -7.71 -2.98 9.30
C TRP A 45 -7.25 -4.43 9.38
N ASP A 46 -8.15 -5.36 9.68
CA ASP A 46 -7.84 -6.80 9.67
C ASP A 46 -7.33 -7.25 8.30
N ARG A 47 -7.99 -6.82 7.22
CA ARG A 47 -7.54 -7.13 5.85
C ARG A 47 -6.18 -6.51 5.54
N ILE A 48 -5.95 -5.26 5.92
CA ILE A 48 -4.65 -4.60 5.74
C ILE A 48 -3.55 -5.38 6.49
N LEU A 49 -3.83 -5.84 7.71
CA LEU A 49 -2.91 -6.64 8.50
C LEU A 49 -2.61 -8.00 7.84
N ASP A 50 -3.64 -8.69 7.36
CA ASP A 50 -3.47 -9.96 6.64
C ASP A 50 -2.59 -9.78 5.39
N ASP A 51 -2.86 -8.74 4.59
CA ASP A 51 -2.11 -8.44 3.37
C ASP A 51 -0.65 -8.06 3.68
N LEU A 52 -0.40 -7.36 4.81
CA LEU A 52 0.96 -7.06 5.29
C LEU A 52 1.72 -8.30 5.74
N LEU A 53 1.05 -9.26 6.39
CA LEU A 53 1.67 -10.49 6.89
C LEU A 53 2.13 -11.44 5.78
N ILE A 54 1.46 -11.40 4.63
CA ILE A 54 1.80 -12.23 3.46
C ILE A 54 2.65 -11.49 2.42
N ALA A 55 2.95 -10.22 2.64
CA ALA A 55 3.73 -9.42 1.72
C ALA A 55 5.22 -9.80 1.77
N ASP A 56 5.82 -9.99 0.60
CA ASP A 56 7.27 -10.14 0.48
C ASP A 56 7.98 -8.80 0.69
N ARG A 57 7.30 -7.69 0.39
CA ARG A 57 7.79 -6.31 0.58
C ARG A 57 6.68 -5.37 0.97
N VAL A 58 6.99 -4.45 1.89
CA VAL A 58 6.10 -3.36 2.30
C VAL A 58 6.72 -2.03 1.90
N ILE A 59 5.95 -1.16 1.26
CA ILE A 59 6.33 0.19 0.87
C ILE A 59 5.37 1.16 1.55
N VAL A 60 5.91 2.14 2.29
CA VAL A 60 5.11 3.14 3.01
C VAL A 60 5.30 4.49 2.33
N ILE A 61 4.20 5.05 1.84
CA ILE A 61 4.10 6.37 1.19
C ILE A 61 3.06 7.24 1.89
#